data_AF-A0A4Q5YWS1-F1
#
_entry.id   AF-A0A4Q5YWS1-F1
#
_cell.length_a   1.000
_cell.length_b   1.000
_cell.length_c   1.000
_cell.angle_alpha   90.00
_cell.angle_beta   90.00
_cell.angle_gamma   90.00
#
_symmetry.space_group_name_H-M   'P 1'
#
loop_
_entity.id
_entity.type
_entity.pdbx_description
1 polymer ?
#
loop_
_entity_poly.entity_id
_entity_poly.type
_entity_poly.pdbx_seq_one_letter_code
_entity_poly.pdbx_strand_id
1 'polypeptide(L)'
;RVPEQTFSITGKAETCLGTEAYGMTATQQAVSYTWDLASGGTFDTTGTTTNVVWNTPGLYTLSVTAANGCGNGTVRTLQVRVFGAVPTQVPVITTNGRLLTIPQINAAQGVNSNQWYKDGVTISGATSTSYTATADGQYTVAYANPCGVGTQSAPVTIRSASPEFVLNGDALAEDENCFLLTPNAGNKWGSVWYKNFIDLKENFDFSFKLFLGNSDAGADGIAFVLQPNSTATGSGGGGLGYDGIKPSLAVEYDTYRNDDPVFDHIGIHKNGDYTSAGALVSPVQAHETNANIEDGKWHTTRIVWNAAAKTMIVYFDSTERITYTGDIVASIFNGNSQVYWGFTGATGGSSNLQKFCVDSSSFGLFKEIQTVTFDSIPDKVFGDAPFAVNAVASSGLPVTYSIISGPATLANNV
;
A
#
# COMPACT_ATOMS: atom_id res chain seq x y z
N ARG A 1 45.48 15.96 -47.28
CA ARG A 1 45.27 15.96 -45.81
C ARG A 1 44.64 14.62 -45.44
N VAL A 2 44.96 14.06 -44.27
CA VAL A 2 44.27 12.85 -43.76
C VAL A 2 42.75 13.12 -43.61
N PRO A 3 41.89 12.08 -43.65
CA PRO A 3 40.43 12.25 -43.57
C PRO A 3 39.98 13.01 -42.31
N GLU A 4 38.94 13.84 -42.46
CA GLU A 4 38.41 14.68 -41.37
C GLU A 4 37.39 13.94 -40.49
N GLN A 5 37.23 14.40 -39.25
CA GLN A 5 36.45 13.77 -38.18
C GLN A 5 34.93 14.02 -38.28
N THR A 6 34.31 13.79 -39.43
CA THR A 6 32.91 14.21 -39.68
C THR A 6 31.84 13.15 -39.39
N PHE A 7 32.20 11.97 -38.87
CA PHE A 7 31.27 10.86 -38.64
C PHE A 7 31.40 10.23 -37.26
N SER A 8 30.35 9.51 -36.84
CA SER A 8 30.28 8.68 -35.64
C SER A 8 29.85 7.26 -36.00
N ILE A 9 30.20 6.26 -35.18
CA ILE A 9 29.70 4.90 -35.32
C ILE A 9 28.21 4.87 -34.96
N THR A 10 27.38 4.20 -35.77
CA THR A 10 25.96 3.93 -35.51
C THR A 10 25.76 2.43 -35.25
N GLY A 11 24.84 2.09 -34.34
CA GLY A 11 24.52 0.71 -33.96
C GLY A 11 24.14 0.62 -32.48
N LYS A 12 23.90 -0.60 -32.00
CA LYS A 12 23.54 -0.80 -30.58
C LYS A 12 24.76 -0.67 -29.68
N ALA A 13 24.66 0.16 -28.65
CA ALA A 13 25.64 0.24 -27.56
C ALA A 13 25.47 -0.90 -26.53
N GLU A 14 24.35 -1.61 -26.57
CA GLU A 14 24.05 -2.74 -25.68
C GLU A 14 23.36 -3.84 -26.49
N THR A 15 23.84 -5.08 -26.39
CA THR A 15 23.30 -6.22 -27.16
C THR A 15 23.47 -7.57 -26.46
N CYS A 16 22.78 -8.60 -26.94
CA CYS A 16 23.05 -9.99 -26.57
C CYS A 16 24.15 -10.59 -27.47
N LEU A 17 24.67 -11.75 -27.08
CA LEU A 17 25.44 -12.59 -28.00
C LEU A 17 24.70 -12.79 -29.33
N GLY A 18 25.46 -12.78 -30.43
CA GLY A 18 24.91 -12.86 -31.78
C GLY A 18 25.46 -11.78 -32.71
N THR A 19 24.85 -11.66 -33.88
CA THR A 19 25.29 -10.75 -34.93
C THR A 19 24.56 -9.41 -34.84
N GLU A 20 25.32 -8.31 -34.78
CA GLU A 20 24.79 -6.95 -34.80
C GLU A 20 25.44 -6.11 -35.90
N ALA A 21 24.62 -5.31 -36.58
CA ALA A 21 25.07 -4.43 -37.65
C ALA A 21 25.50 -3.06 -37.09
N TYR A 22 26.64 -2.60 -37.57
CA TYR A 22 27.22 -1.29 -37.27
C TYR A 22 27.51 -0.52 -38.56
N GLY A 23 27.44 0.81 -38.46
CA GLY A 23 27.64 1.71 -39.58
C GLY A 23 28.20 3.04 -39.14
N MET A 24 28.13 4.04 -40.01
CA MET A 24 28.60 5.40 -39.73
C MET A 24 27.56 6.42 -40.15
N THR A 25 27.52 7.56 -39.46
CA THR A 25 26.58 8.65 -39.77
C THR A 25 26.82 9.34 -41.12
N ALA A 26 28.04 9.24 -41.66
CA ALA A 26 28.41 9.81 -42.95
C ALA A 26 29.65 9.12 -43.53
N THR A 27 29.81 9.19 -44.85
CA THR A 27 30.99 8.70 -45.59
C THR A 27 31.62 9.81 -46.42
N GLN A 28 32.92 9.73 -46.68
CA GLN A 28 33.67 10.66 -47.52
C GLN A 28 34.09 9.98 -48.84
N GLN A 29 34.10 10.73 -49.94
CA GLN A 29 34.62 10.21 -51.21
C GLN A 29 36.12 9.90 -51.12
N ALA A 30 36.55 8.83 -51.81
CA ALA A 30 37.95 8.40 -51.87
C ALA A 30 38.60 8.13 -50.49
N VAL A 31 37.80 7.71 -49.51
CA VAL A 31 38.23 7.30 -48.16
C VAL A 31 37.87 5.84 -47.94
N SER A 32 38.80 5.05 -47.40
CA SER A 32 38.55 3.69 -46.93
C SER A 32 38.32 3.67 -45.42
N TYR A 33 37.57 2.68 -44.95
CA TYR A 33 37.21 2.54 -43.54
C TYR A 33 37.62 1.16 -43.04
N THR A 34 38.43 1.13 -41.99
CA THR A 34 38.90 -0.11 -41.35
C THR A 34 38.27 -0.20 -39.97
N TRP A 35 37.45 -1.23 -39.79
CA TRP A 35 36.87 -1.58 -38.48
C TRP A 35 37.86 -2.42 -37.69
N ASP A 36 37.91 -2.19 -36.38
CA ASP A 36 38.76 -2.92 -35.45
C ASP A 36 38.02 -3.22 -34.13
N LEU A 37 38.31 -4.37 -33.55
CA LEU A 37 37.73 -4.87 -32.32
C LEU A 37 38.82 -5.61 -31.53
N ALA A 38 39.18 -5.07 -30.37
CA ALA A 38 40.29 -5.61 -29.56
C ALA A 38 40.06 -7.06 -29.09
N SER A 39 38.81 -7.41 -28.75
CA SER A 39 38.38 -8.75 -28.34
C SER A 39 36.85 -8.83 -28.30
N GLY A 40 36.27 -10.01 -28.01
CA GLY A 40 34.84 -10.15 -27.73
C GLY A 40 33.97 -10.65 -28.87
N GLY A 41 34.46 -10.53 -30.10
CA GLY A 41 33.72 -10.91 -31.29
C GLY A 41 34.60 -10.98 -32.54
N THR A 42 33.95 -11.22 -33.67
CA THR A 42 34.60 -11.29 -34.99
C THR A 42 33.76 -10.53 -36.02
N PHE A 43 34.40 -9.95 -37.03
CA PHE A 43 33.69 -9.34 -38.15
C PHE A 43 33.28 -10.41 -39.17
N ASP A 44 32.03 -10.35 -39.66
CA ASP A 44 31.58 -11.21 -40.77
C ASP A 44 31.71 -10.52 -42.15
N THR A 45 31.77 -9.18 -42.17
CA THR A 45 31.77 -8.31 -43.35
C THR A 45 32.49 -7.00 -43.02
N THR A 46 33.14 -6.38 -44.01
CA THR A 46 33.85 -5.10 -43.84
C THR A 46 33.51 -4.11 -44.96
N GLY A 47 33.57 -2.81 -44.65
CA GLY A 47 33.21 -1.73 -45.58
C GLY A 47 32.72 -0.48 -44.85
N THR A 48 31.81 0.27 -45.47
CA THR A 48 31.15 1.43 -44.83
C THR A 48 30.16 1.01 -43.73
N THR A 49 29.80 -0.27 -43.70
CA THR A 49 29.08 -0.96 -42.63
C THR A 49 29.83 -2.26 -42.30
N THR A 50 29.58 -2.82 -41.12
CA THR A 50 30.12 -4.12 -40.69
C THR A 50 29.09 -4.83 -39.84
N ASN A 51 29.03 -6.17 -39.87
CA ASN A 51 28.41 -6.90 -38.77
C ASN A 51 29.47 -7.51 -37.86
N VAL A 52 29.23 -7.39 -36.56
CA VAL A 52 30.03 -7.99 -35.50
C VAL A 52 29.28 -9.18 -34.94
N VAL A 53 29.90 -10.34 -34.96
CA VAL A 53 29.44 -11.54 -34.28
C VAL A 53 30.03 -11.54 -32.87
N TRP A 54 29.22 -11.21 -31.87
CA TRP A 54 29.61 -11.20 -30.47
C TRP A 54 29.55 -12.61 -29.88
N ASN A 55 30.70 -13.10 -29.42
CA ASN A 55 30.88 -14.49 -28.97
C ASN A 55 31.08 -14.62 -27.45
N THR A 56 31.50 -13.54 -26.79
CA THR A 56 31.72 -13.53 -25.33
C THR A 56 31.04 -12.32 -24.69
N PRO A 57 30.42 -12.47 -23.50
CA PRO A 57 29.86 -11.35 -22.76
C PRO A 57 30.97 -10.42 -22.24
N GLY A 58 30.71 -9.12 -22.20
CA GLY A 58 31.68 -8.14 -21.71
C GLY A 58 31.39 -6.72 -22.17
N LEU A 59 32.30 -5.81 -21.84
CA LEU A 59 32.31 -4.43 -22.37
C LEU A 59 33.47 -4.32 -23.35
N TYR A 60 33.16 -4.00 -24.60
CA TYR A 60 34.13 -3.94 -25.69
C TYR A 60 34.15 -2.55 -26.34
N THR A 61 35.26 -2.24 -26.99
CA THR A 61 35.42 -1.01 -27.76
C THR A 61 35.47 -1.36 -29.24
N LEU A 62 34.40 -1.06 -29.96
CA LEU A 62 34.37 -1.12 -31.42
C LEU A 62 35.01 0.16 -31.96
N SER A 63 35.95 0.02 -32.88
CA SER A 63 36.69 1.15 -33.45
C SER A 63 36.59 1.19 -34.97
N VAL A 64 36.67 2.37 -35.56
CA VAL A 64 36.80 2.55 -37.00
C VAL A 64 37.80 3.66 -37.32
N THR A 65 38.67 3.37 -38.28
CA THR A 65 39.72 4.28 -38.78
C THR A 65 39.44 4.60 -40.24
N ALA A 66 39.31 5.89 -40.56
CA ALA A 66 39.22 6.38 -41.93
C ALA A 66 40.63 6.62 -42.49
N ALA A 67 40.89 6.22 -43.74
CA ALA A 67 42.20 6.40 -44.38
C ALA A 67 42.06 6.89 -45.84
N ASN A 68 43.04 7.66 -46.29
CA ASN A 68 43.22 8.04 -47.70
C ASN A 68 44.71 8.05 -48.08
N GLY A 69 45.04 8.50 -49.29
CA GLY A 69 46.43 8.56 -49.77
C GLY A 69 47.37 9.45 -48.95
N CYS A 70 46.87 10.28 -48.03
CA CYS A 70 47.68 11.08 -47.09
C CYS A 70 47.89 10.41 -45.73
N GLY A 71 47.26 9.27 -45.44
CA GLY A 71 47.38 8.52 -44.18
C GLY A 71 46.05 8.33 -43.43
N ASN A 72 46.16 7.87 -42.18
CA ASN A 72 45.03 7.57 -41.31
C ASN A 72 44.52 8.82 -40.60
N GLY A 73 43.21 9.00 -40.57
CA GLY A 73 42.53 9.96 -39.70
C GLY A 73 42.47 9.46 -38.25
N THR A 74 41.83 10.25 -37.40
CA THR A 74 41.65 9.89 -35.99
C THR A 74 40.62 8.76 -35.83
N VAL A 75 40.92 7.80 -34.95
CA VAL A 75 40.03 6.67 -34.63
C VAL A 75 38.73 7.15 -33.99
N ARG A 76 37.61 6.56 -34.42
CA ARG A 76 36.30 6.67 -33.74
C ARG A 76 36.02 5.39 -32.97
N THR A 77 35.40 5.53 -31.80
CA THR A 77 35.09 4.39 -30.92
C THR A 77 33.63 4.41 -30.48
N LEU A 78 33.09 3.22 -30.20
CA LEU A 78 31.81 2.99 -29.55
C LEU A 78 32.01 1.91 -28.48
N GLN A 79 31.63 2.21 -27.23
CA GLN A 79 31.56 1.18 -26.21
C GLN A 79 30.31 0.34 -26.42
N VAL A 80 30.49 -0.98 -26.51
CA VAL A 80 29.41 -1.96 -26.69
C VAL A 80 29.43 -2.93 -25.52
N ARG A 81 28.32 -2.99 -24.77
CA ARG A 81 28.10 -4.01 -23.75
C ARG A 81 27.37 -5.21 -24.34
N VAL A 82 27.95 -6.38 -24.17
CA VAL A 82 27.41 -7.66 -24.63
C VAL A 82 26.97 -8.49 -23.43
N PHE A 83 25.70 -8.86 -23.41
CA PHE A 83 25.09 -9.74 -22.41
C PHE A 83 25.10 -11.19 -22.92
N GLY A 84 25.33 -12.14 -22.00
CA GLY A 84 25.43 -13.57 -22.34
C GLY A 84 24.12 -14.34 -22.31
N ALA A 85 23.18 -13.88 -21.49
CA ALA A 85 21.89 -14.51 -21.25
C ALA A 85 20.92 -13.49 -20.67
N VAL A 86 19.65 -13.87 -20.54
CA VAL A 86 18.67 -13.10 -19.75
C VAL A 86 19.14 -12.95 -18.29
N PRO A 87 18.69 -11.92 -17.56
CA PRO A 87 19.03 -11.75 -16.15
C PRO A 87 18.66 -12.97 -15.30
N THR A 88 19.55 -13.35 -14.39
CA THR A 88 19.33 -14.47 -13.45
C THR A 88 18.86 -14.02 -12.07
N GLN A 89 19.01 -12.74 -11.75
CA GLN A 89 18.54 -12.14 -10.52
C GLN A 89 17.01 -12.01 -10.55
N VAL A 90 16.37 -12.22 -9.41
CA VAL A 90 14.93 -12.02 -9.23
C VAL A 90 14.72 -10.77 -8.37
N PRO A 91 14.01 -9.74 -8.85
CA PRO A 91 13.71 -8.57 -8.04
C PRO A 91 12.71 -8.91 -6.93
N VAL A 92 12.83 -8.23 -5.80
CA VAL A 92 11.83 -8.25 -4.71
C VAL A 92 11.11 -6.90 -4.72
N ILE A 93 9.79 -6.93 -4.81
CA ILE A 93 8.96 -5.72 -4.79
C ILE A 93 8.80 -5.25 -3.34
N THR A 94 9.15 -3.98 -3.10
CA THR A 94 8.76 -3.26 -1.88
C THR A 94 7.60 -2.33 -2.20
N THR A 95 6.56 -2.38 -1.37
CA THR A 95 5.36 -1.54 -1.50
C THR A 95 5.45 -0.34 -0.55
N ASN A 96 5.05 0.83 -1.05
CA ASN A 96 4.64 1.98 -0.26
C ASN A 96 3.50 2.64 -1.02
N GLY A 97 2.27 2.64 -0.54
CA GLY A 97 1.19 3.04 -1.41
C GLY A 97 0.87 1.98 -2.44
N ARG A 98 0.38 2.53 -3.54
CA ARG A 98 0.40 1.92 -4.85
C ARG A 98 1.76 2.12 -5.54
N LEU A 99 2.77 2.74 -4.90
CA LEU A 99 4.13 2.85 -5.44
C LEU A 99 4.90 1.57 -5.14
N LEU A 100 5.21 0.83 -6.19
CA LEU A 100 6.00 -0.38 -6.18
C LEU A 100 7.45 -0.01 -6.52
N THR A 101 8.41 -0.53 -5.77
CA THR A 101 9.84 -0.28 -6.01
C THR A 101 10.64 -1.57 -5.96
N ILE A 102 11.76 -1.61 -6.67
CA ILE A 102 12.73 -2.71 -6.65
C ILE A 102 14.15 -2.18 -6.47
N PRO A 103 15.09 -3.00 -5.98
CA PRO A 103 16.50 -2.62 -5.91
C PRO A 103 17.07 -2.20 -7.26
N GLN A 104 17.92 -1.17 -7.24
CA GLN A 104 18.71 -0.77 -8.41
C GLN A 104 19.90 -1.73 -8.56
N ILE A 105 20.03 -2.34 -9.74
CA ILE A 105 21.20 -3.12 -10.14
C ILE A 105 21.66 -2.68 -11.53
N ASN A 106 22.93 -2.94 -11.84
CA ASN A 106 23.57 -2.34 -13.01
C ASN A 106 23.96 -3.35 -14.09
N ALA A 107 24.41 -2.82 -15.22
CA ALA A 107 24.75 -3.59 -16.39
C ALA A 107 25.97 -4.51 -16.22
N ALA A 108 26.81 -4.30 -15.20
CA ALA A 108 27.86 -5.25 -14.83
C ALA A 108 27.31 -6.53 -14.18
N GLN A 109 26.10 -6.46 -13.62
CA GLN A 109 25.37 -7.59 -13.04
C GLN A 109 24.43 -8.27 -14.06
N GLY A 110 24.45 -7.83 -15.33
CA GLY A 110 23.67 -8.42 -16.40
C GLY A 110 22.30 -7.77 -16.63
N VAL A 111 22.03 -6.60 -16.05
CA VAL A 111 20.70 -5.93 -16.12
C VAL A 111 20.82 -4.51 -16.65
N ASN A 112 19.97 -4.13 -17.60
CA ASN A 112 19.92 -2.75 -18.12
C ASN A 112 18.53 -2.12 -18.09
N SER A 113 17.49 -2.90 -17.78
CA SER A 113 16.10 -2.46 -17.81
C SER A 113 15.25 -3.34 -16.89
N ASN A 114 14.00 -2.97 -16.72
CA ASN A 114 12.97 -3.75 -16.03
C ASN A 114 11.78 -3.97 -16.96
N GLN A 115 10.91 -4.90 -16.61
CA GLN A 115 9.60 -5.07 -17.23
C GLN A 115 8.57 -5.35 -16.12
N TRP A 116 7.61 -4.45 -15.97
CA TRP A 116 6.48 -4.63 -15.05
C TRP A 116 5.31 -5.35 -15.72
N TYR A 117 4.53 -6.07 -14.93
CA TYR A 117 3.36 -6.82 -15.35
C TYR A 117 2.18 -6.52 -14.44
N LYS A 118 0.97 -6.57 -15.00
CA LYS A 118 -0.30 -6.57 -14.28
C LYS A 118 -1.09 -7.80 -14.71
N ASP A 119 -1.45 -8.66 -13.76
CA ASP A 119 -2.22 -9.89 -14.00
C ASP A 119 -1.59 -10.76 -15.10
N GLY A 120 -0.25 -10.85 -15.10
CA GLY A 120 0.54 -11.58 -16.10
C GLY A 120 0.75 -10.85 -17.44
N VAL A 121 0.09 -9.72 -17.68
CA VAL A 121 0.20 -8.93 -18.92
C VAL A 121 1.27 -7.85 -18.78
N THR A 122 2.08 -7.65 -19.82
CA THR A 122 3.11 -6.61 -19.83
C THR A 122 2.51 -5.20 -19.73
N ILE A 123 3.08 -4.38 -18.85
CA ILE A 123 2.77 -2.96 -18.79
C ILE A 123 3.74 -2.24 -19.72
N SER A 124 3.23 -1.75 -20.85
CA SER A 124 4.06 -1.13 -21.89
C SER A 124 4.82 0.09 -21.37
N GLY A 125 6.13 0.13 -21.64
CA GLY A 125 7.00 1.25 -21.26
C GLY A 125 7.39 1.31 -19.77
N ALA A 126 6.87 0.41 -18.93
CA ALA A 126 7.23 0.35 -17.52
C ALA A 126 8.59 -0.33 -17.35
N THR A 127 9.66 0.46 -17.43
CA THR A 127 11.07 0.00 -17.35
C THR A 127 11.84 0.58 -16.18
N SER A 128 11.28 1.53 -15.43
CA SER A 128 11.89 2.10 -14.24
C SER A 128 11.91 1.10 -13.08
N THR A 129 12.77 1.35 -12.08
CA THR A 129 12.76 0.56 -10.82
C THR A 129 11.61 0.92 -9.89
N SER A 130 10.74 1.81 -10.32
CA SER A 130 9.51 2.14 -9.63
C SER A 130 8.33 2.13 -10.60
N TYR A 131 7.16 1.78 -10.08
CA TYR A 131 5.90 1.78 -10.81
C TYR A 131 4.76 2.12 -9.87
N THR A 132 3.96 3.14 -10.19
CA THR A 132 2.74 3.46 -9.44
C THR A 132 1.56 2.69 -10.02
N ALA A 133 1.05 1.70 -9.30
CA ALA A 133 -0.13 0.93 -9.67
C ALA A 133 -1.38 1.82 -9.67
N THR A 134 -2.00 1.99 -10.84
CA THR A 134 -3.20 2.83 -11.01
C THR A 134 -4.51 2.05 -10.88
N ALA A 135 -4.43 0.72 -10.83
CA ALA A 135 -5.59 -0.16 -10.79
C ALA A 135 -5.32 -1.34 -9.87
N ASP A 136 -6.39 -2.02 -9.48
CA ASP A 136 -6.28 -3.24 -8.69
C ASP A 136 -5.82 -4.38 -9.60
N GLY A 137 -5.02 -5.27 -9.04
CA GLY A 137 -4.44 -6.38 -9.79
C GLY A 137 -3.25 -6.98 -9.06
N GLN A 138 -2.75 -8.06 -9.63
CA GLN A 138 -1.51 -8.69 -9.21
C GLN A 138 -0.36 -8.12 -10.03
N TYR A 139 0.64 -7.55 -9.36
CA TYR A 139 1.81 -6.94 -9.99
C TYR A 139 3.05 -7.81 -9.79
N THR A 140 3.76 -8.05 -10.88
CA THR A 140 5.09 -8.67 -10.87
C THR A 140 6.06 -7.81 -11.68
N VAL A 141 7.35 -8.03 -11.48
CA VAL A 141 8.41 -7.36 -12.24
C VAL A 141 9.55 -8.31 -12.48
N ALA A 142 10.23 -8.17 -13.60
CA ALA A 142 11.44 -8.90 -13.93
C ALA A 142 12.53 -7.93 -14.36
N TYR A 143 13.77 -8.27 -14.04
CA TYR A 143 14.91 -7.61 -14.67
C TYR A 143 14.99 -8.01 -16.14
N ALA A 144 15.42 -7.08 -16.98
CA ALA A 144 15.57 -7.27 -18.42
C ALA A 144 16.94 -6.80 -18.91
N ASN A 145 17.36 -7.40 -20.01
CA ASN A 145 18.50 -6.96 -20.81
C ASN A 145 18.22 -7.22 -22.30
N PRO A 146 19.13 -6.89 -23.23
CA PRO A 146 18.94 -7.15 -24.65
C PRO A 146 18.79 -8.64 -25.03
N CYS A 147 19.17 -9.58 -24.16
CA CYS A 147 18.90 -11.01 -24.36
C CYS A 147 17.44 -11.40 -24.04
N GLY A 148 16.69 -10.53 -23.37
CA GLY A 148 15.30 -10.74 -23.00
C GLY A 148 15.01 -10.45 -21.53
N VAL A 149 13.90 -11.01 -21.06
CA VAL A 149 13.40 -10.81 -19.70
C VAL A 149 13.72 -12.04 -18.84
N GLY A 150 14.24 -11.79 -17.64
CA GLY A 150 14.53 -12.83 -16.66
C GLY A 150 13.27 -13.36 -15.95
N THR A 151 13.48 -14.04 -14.84
CA THR A 151 12.38 -14.56 -13.99
C THR A 151 11.62 -13.42 -13.31
N GLN A 152 10.29 -13.51 -13.28
CA GLN A 152 9.43 -12.57 -12.55
C GLN A 152 9.57 -12.72 -11.03
N SER A 153 9.39 -11.60 -10.33
CA SER A 153 9.27 -11.55 -8.86
C SER A 153 8.10 -12.39 -8.34
N ALA A 154 8.09 -12.62 -7.02
CA ALA A 154 6.84 -12.97 -6.35
C ALA A 154 5.77 -11.88 -6.62
N PRO A 155 4.49 -12.26 -6.74
CA PRO A 155 3.42 -11.30 -6.97
C PRO A 155 3.13 -10.45 -5.74
N VAL A 156 2.83 -9.17 -5.98
CA VAL A 156 2.22 -8.27 -5.00
C VAL A 156 0.80 -7.95 -5.46
N THR A 157 -0.17 -8.17 -4.59
CA THR A 157 -1.57 -7.84 -4.85
C THR A 157 -1.83 -6.40 -4.43
N ILE A 158 -2.33 -5.59 -5.37
CA ILE A 158 -2.89 -4.27 -5.08
C ILE A 158 -4.41 -4.37 -5.19
N ARG A 159 -5.07 -3.92 -4.14
CA ARG A 159 -6.52 -3.82 -4.04
C ARG A 159 -6.87 -2.44 -3.52
N SER A 160 -8.05 -1.98 -3.87
CA SER A 160 -8.64 -0.80 -3.25
C SER A 160 -9.35 -1.23 -1.97
N ALA A 161 -9.27 -0.39 -0.95
CA ALA A 161 -10.10 -0.53 0.24
C ALA A 161 -11.59 -0.49 -0.14
N SER A 162 -12.45 -1.07 0.68
CA SER A 162 -13.86 -0.68 0.70
C SER A 162 -13.94 0.86 0.77
N PRO A 163 -14.83 1.50 -0.01
CA PRO A 163 -14.96 2.95 -0.05
C PRO A 163 -15.40 3.55 1.30
N GLU A 164 -15.75 2.72 2.27
CA GLU A 164 -16.11 3.08 3.63
C GLU A 164 -14.89 3.38 4.51
N PHE A 165 -13.68 2.99 4.09
CA PHE A 165 -12.45 3.25 4.84
C PHE A 165 -11.69 4.46 4.32
N VAL A 166 -11.18 5.27 5.24
CA VAL A 166 -10.26 6.38 5.00
C VAL A 166 -8.89 5.99 5.51
N LEU A 167 -7.91 5.96 4.61
CA LEU A 167 -6.52 5.60 4.92
C LEU A 167 -5.68 6.88 5.02
N ASN A 168 -4.80 6.95 6.02
CA ASN A 168 -3.89 8.08 6.24
C ASN A 168 -2.46 7.60 6.55
N GLY A 169 -1.50 8.50 6.36
CA GLY A 169 -0.08 8.22 6.65
C GLY A 169 0.47 7.14 5.72
N ASP A 170 1.23 6.21 6.28
CA ASP A 170 1.81 5.06 5.56
C ASP A 170 0.80 3.90 5.37
N ALA A 171 -0.45 4.02 5.80
CA ALA A 171 -1.44 2.94 5.73
C ALA A 171 -1.92 2.66 4.30
N LEU A 172 -2.09 1.38 3.95
CA LEU A 172 -2.41 0.89 2.61
C LEU A 172 -3.48 -0.21 2.64
N ALA A 173 -4.26 -0.29 1.58
CA ALA A 173 -5.13 -1.43 1.34
C ALA A 173 -4.35 -2.57 0.69
N GLU A 174 -4.42 -3.76 1.30
CA GLU A 174 -3.94 -5.01 0.72
C GLU A 174 -5.10 -5.83 0.13
N ASP A 175 -6.30 -5.67 0.70
CA ASP A 175 -7.57 -6.18 0.18
C ASP A 175 -8.71 -5.21 0.52
N GLU A 176 -9.94 -5.53 0.15
CA GLU A 176 -11.14 -4.74 0.45
C GLU A 176 -11.26 -4.40 1.94
N ASN A 177 -10.93 -5.37 2.81
CA ASN A 177 -11.06 -5.29 4.26
C ASN A 177 -9.76 -5.63 5.01
N CYS A 178 -8.62 -5.62 4.33
CA CYS A 178 -7.31 -5.92 4.90
C CYS A 178 -6.33 -4.80 4.58
N PHE A 179 -5.60 -4.36 5.60
CA PHE A 179 -4.82 -3.14 5.54
C PHE A 179 -3.46 -3.30 6.19
N LEU A 180 -2.45 -2.73 5.53
CA LEU A 180 -1.18 -2.38 6.14
C LEU A 180 -1.37 -1.09 6.94
N LEU A 181 -0.89 -1.05 8.19
CA LEU A 181 -0.77 0.18 8.96
C LEU A 181 0.63 0.76 8.84
N THR A 182 1.65 -0.08 8.98
CA THR A 182 3.05 0.30 8.80
C THR A 182 3.84 -0.81 8.09
N PRO A 183 4.76 -0.46 7.16
CA PRO A 183 5.75 -1.40 6.68
C PRO A 183 6.79 -1.68 7.78
N ASN A 184 7.55 -2.77 7.65
CA ASN A 184 8.72 -3.02 8.51
C ASN A 184 9.88 -2.07 8.16
N ALA A 185 9.73 -0.80 8.55
CA ALA A 185 10.71 0.26 8.42
C ALA A 185 10.52 1.25 9.57
N GLY A 186 11.61 1.89 10.01
CA GLY A 186 11.56 2.86 11.11
C GLY A 186 10.86 4.18 10.76
N ASN A 187 10.33 4.83 11.78
CA ASN A 187 9.63 6.12 11.74
C ASN A 187 8.45 6.14 10.75
N LYS A 188 7.56 5.14 10.87
CA LYS A 188 6.35 5.00 10.06
C LYS A 188 5.12 5.10 10.94
N TRP A 189 4.03 5.63 10.40
CA TRP A 189 2.75 5.58 11.08
C TRP A 189 1.61 5.73 10.09
N GLY A 190 0.53 5.03 10.36
CA GLY A 190 -0.65 5.00 9.51
C GLY A 190 -1.91 4.80 10.32
N SER A 191 -3.03 5.17 9.71
CA SER A 191 -4.35 4.89 10.27
C SER A 191 -5.35 4.53 9.18
N VAL A 192 -6.32 3.71 9.54
CA VAL A 192 -7.46 3.34 8.69
C VAL A 192 -8.72 3.50 9.52
N TRP A 193 -9.59 4.41 9.09
CA TRP A 193 -10.83 4.76 9.78
C TRP A 193 -12.04 4.34 8.98
N TYR A 194 -13.02 3.73 9.64
CA TYR A 194 -14.35 3.60 9.06
C TYR A 194 -15.03 4.98 9.10
N LYS A 195 -15.45 5.46 7.94
CA LYS A 195 -15.86 6.86 7.74
C LYS A 195 -17.28 7.18 8.22
N ASN A 196 -18.07 6.18 8.60
CA ASN A 196 -19.40 6.40 9.14
C ASN A 196 -19.35 6.25 10.67
N PHE A 197 -20.20 7.01 11.36
CA PHE A 197 -20.27 6.96 12.81
C PHE A 197 -20.93 5.66 13.29
N ILE A 198 -20.44 5.14 14.41
CA ILE A 198 -21.21 4.25 15.28
C ILE A 198 -21.81 5.05 16.44
N ASP A 199 -22.93 4.59 17.00
CA ASP A 199 -23.55 5.19 18.19
C ASP A 199 -23.26 4.35 19.44
N LEU A 200 -22.53 4.92 20.39
CA LEU A 200 -22.19 4.28 21.67
C LEU A 200 -23.37 4.13 22.63
N LYS A 201 -24.57 4.58 22.24
CA LYS A 201 -25.83 4.20 22.91
C LYS A 201 -26.30 2.79 22.55
N GLU A 202 -25.77 2.23 21.47
CA GLU A 202 -26.04 0.86 21.03
C GLU A 202 -24.85 -0.05 21.36
N ASN A 203 -25.12 -1.34 21.45
CA ASN A 203 -24.07 -2.33 21.61
C ASN A 203 -23.29 -2.51 20.30
N PHE A 204 -22.00 -2.81 20.39
CA PHE A 204 -21.25 -3.34 19.26
C PHE A 204 -20.39 -4.53 19.68
N ASP A 205 -20.04 -5.35 18.70
CA ASP A 205 -19.24 -6.57 18.87
C ASP A 205 -18.39 -6.79 17.63
N PHE A 206 -17.22 -6.19 17.59
CA PHE A 206 -16.36 -6.23 16.41
C PHE A 206 -15.26 -7.26 16.57
N SER A 207 -15.00 -8.01 15.51
CA SER A 207 -13.89 -8.95 15.43
C SER A 207 -12.96 -8.57 14.28
N PHE A 208 -11.66 -8.60 14.58
CA PHE A 208 -10.59 -8.22 13.67
C PHE A 208 -9.46 -9.25 13.75
N LYS A 209 -8.63 -9.29 12.72
CA LYS A 209 -7.34 -9.97 12.75
C LYS A 209 -6.22 -8.95 12.78
N LEU A 210 -5.22 -9.15 13.62
CA LEU A 210 -4.03 -8.31 13.74
C LEU A 210 -2.80 -9.13 13.35
N PHE A 211 -1.88 -8.50 12.62
CA PHE A 211 -0.53 -9.00 12.40
C PHE A 211 0.43 -7.98 12.99
N LEU A 212 1.17 -8.36 14.03
CA LEU A 212 1.96 -7.43 14.86
C LEU A 212 3.45 -7.46 14.53
N GLY A 213 3.88 -8.39 13.66
CA GLY A 213 5.27 -8.53 13.24
C GLY A 213 5.81 -9.93 13.47
N ASN A 214 7.11 -10.10 13.23
CA ASN A 214 7.82 -11.36 13.41
C ASN A 214 9.16 -11.21 14.16
N SER A 215 9.47 -10.00 14.61
CA SER A 215 10.71 -9.66 15.28
C SER A 215 10.38 -9.23 16.70
N ASP A 216 10.84 -9.98 17.69
CA ASP A 216 10.78 -9.67 19.14
C ASP A 216 11.48 -8.35 19.51
N ALA A 217 12.36 -7.84 18.64
CA ALA A 217 13.00 -6.53 18.82
C ALA A 217 12.29 -5.40 18.05
N GLY A 218 11.14 -5.69 17.43
CA GLY A 218 10.38 -4.72 16.66
C GLY A 218 9.51 -3.84 17.54
N ALA A 219 8.80 -2.89 16.92
CA ALA A 219 8.05 -1.84 17.60
C ALA A 219 7.03 -1.20 16.65
N ASP A 220 6.12 -0.33 17.12
CA ASP A 220 5.74 -0.09 18.53
C ASP A 220 4.40 -0.76 18.88
N GLY A 221 3.54 -1.01 17.88
CA GLY A 221 2.31 -1.76 18.05
C GLY A 221 1.14 -1.20 17.23
N ILE A 222 -0.06 -1.65 17.57
CA ILE A 222 -1.31 -1.28 16.91
C ILE A 222 -2.33 -0.81 17.97
N ALA A 223 -3.22 0.13 17.64
CA ALA A 223 -4.34 0.49 18.49
C ALA A 223 -5.67 0.51 17.72
N PHE A 224 -6.74 -0.01 18.33
CA PHE A 224 -8.11 0.30 17.94
C PHE A 224 -8.53 1.60 18.61
N VAL A 225 -9.08 2.55 17.86
CA VAL A 225 -9.34 3.91 18.36
C VAL A 225 -10.76 4.35 18.03
N LEU A 226 -11.41 5.00 19.01
CA LEU A 226 -12.68 5.71 18.87
C LEU A 226 -12.45 7.22 19.00
N GLN A 227 -13.01 8.03 18.08
CA GLN A 227 -13.03 9.50 18.21
C GLN A 227 -14.22 10.14 17.48
N PRO A 228 -14.75 11.30 17.94
CA PRO A 228 -15.87 11.96 17.30
C PRO A 228 -15.49 12.99 16.23
N ASN A 229 -14.24 13.49 16.24
CA ASN A 229 -13.89 14.74 15.57
C ASN A 229 -13.46 14.58 14.11
N SER A 230 -12.74 13.51 13.79
CA SER A 230 -12.09 13.35 12.49
C SER A 230 -11.74 11.90 12.21
N THR A 231 -11.20 11.66 11.01
CA THR A 231 -10.53 10.41 10.62
C THR A 231 -9.02 10.64 10.45
N ALA A 232 -8.41 11.54 11.24
CA ALA A 232 -6.99 11.88 11.14
C ALA A 232 -6.10 10.95 12.00
N THR A 233 -4.81 10.92 11.68
CA THR A 233 -3.78 10.23 12.47
C THR A 233 -3.24 11.09 13.60
N GLY A 234 -2.79 10.45 14.68
CA GLY A 234 -1.95 11.04 15.74
C GLY A 234 -0.46 10.92 15.43
N SER A 235 0.37 10.89 16.48
CA SER A 235 1.84 10.79 16.38
C SER A 235 2.36 9.36 16.21
N GLY A 236 3.54 9.19 15.59
CA GLY A 236 4.22 7.89 15.42
C GLY A 236 5.08 7.45 16.63
N GLY A 237 5.89 6.40 16.45
CA GLY A 237 6.67 5.76 17.52
C GLY A 237 5.77 5.15 18.60
N GLY A 238 6.19 5.22 19.86
CA GLY A 238 5.40 4.79 21.02
C GLY A 238 4.03 5.46 21.18
N GLY A 239 3.69 6.48 20.37
CA GLY A 239 2.33 7.03 20.30
C GLY A 239 1.31 6.17 19.51
N LEU A 240 1.76 5.05 18.94
CA LEU A 240 0.96 4.06 18.19
C LEU A 240 0.04 4.63 17.11
N GLY A 241 0.35 5.82 16.59
CA GLY A 241 -0.45 6.52 15.58
C GLY A 241 -1.69 7.22 16.12
N TYR A 242 -1.93 7.24 17.44
CA TYR A 242 -3.12 7.86 18.04
C TYR A 242 -2.82 8.90 19.15
N ASP A 243 -1.56 9.02 19.57
CA ASP A 243 -1.12 10.07 20.51
C ASP A 243 -1.62 11.45 20.09
N GLY A 244 -2.12 12.21 21.07
CA GLY A 244 -2.66 13.54 20.89
C GLY A 244 -4.09 13.63 20.32
N ILE A 245 -4.70 12.54 19.84
CA ILE A 245 -6.10 12.56 19.38
C ILE A 245 -7.03 12.78 20.58
N LYS A 246 -7.74 13.91 20.61
CA LYS A 246 -8.60 14.31 21.73
C LYS A 246 -9.97 14.83 21.25
N PRO A 247 -11.09 14.37 21.85
CA PRO A 247 -11.18 13.23 22.75
C PRO A 247 -11.04 11.90 22.00
N SER A 248 -10.56 10.87 22.68
CA SER A 248 -10.45 9.52 22.12
C SER A 248 -10.53 8.44 23.19
N LEU A 249 -10.84 7.21 22.79
CA LEU A 249 -10.56 6.00 23.55
C LEU A 249 -9.74 5.07 22.66
N ALA A 250 -8.69 4.48 23.20
CA ALA A 250 -7.82 3.54 22.47
C ALA A 250 -7.74 2.21 23.22
N VAL A 251 -7.75 1.11 22.46
CA VAL A 251 -7.36 -0.22 22.92
C VAL A 251 -6.04 -0.56 22.22
N GLU A 252 -4.96 -0.59 22.98
CA GLU A 252 -3.62 -0.83 22.45
C GLU A 252 -3.24 -2.32 22.47
N TYR A 253 -2.40 -2.68 21.51
CA TYR A 253 -1.63 -3.92 21.44
C TYR A 253 -0.17 -3.47 21.29
N ASP A 254 0.44 -3.17 22.41
CA ASP A 254 1.78 -2.59 22.50
C ASP A 254 2.81 -3.71 22.55
N THR A 255 3.80 -3.61 21.67
CA THR A 255 4.87 -4.59 21.48
C THR A 255 6.26 -4.03 21.79
N TYR A 256 6.34 -2.78 22.27
CA TYR A 256 7.61 -2.15 22.57
C TYR A 256 7.63 -1.47 23.92
N ARG A 257 8.58 -1.90 24.75
CA ARG A 257 8.70 -1.37 26.10
C ARG A 257 9.28 0.04 26.11
N ASN A 258 8.44 1.05 26.34
CA ASN A 258 8.88 2.38 26.72
C ASN A 258 9.07 2.45 28.25
N ASP A 259 7.99 2.68 29.00
CA ASP A 259 7.93 2.69 30.48
C ASP A 259 6.93 1.63 30.99
N ASP A 260 6.86 0.53 30.24
CA ASP A 260 5.75 -0.42 30.26
C ASP A 260 6.13 -1.76 30.92
N PRO A 261 5.14 -2.66 31.13
CA PRO A 261 5.40 -4.02 31.58
C PRO A 261 6.45 -4.74 30.72
N VAL A 262 7.06 -5.79 31.28
CA VAL A 262 8.11 -6.57 30.59
C VAL A 262 7.60 -7.50 29.50
N PHE A 263 6.30 -7.47 29.23
CA PHE A 263 5.60 -8.31 28.27
C PHE A 263 4.79 -7.41 27.33
N ASP A 264 4.55 -7.90 26.13
CA ASP A 264 3.63 -7.26 25.20
C ASP A 264 2.24 -7.25 25.81
N HIS A 265 1.56 -6.11 25.72
CA HIS A 265 0.42 -5.84 26.58
C HIS A 265 -0.75 -5.23 25.82
N ILE A 266 -1.92 -5.36 26.45
CA ILE A 266 -3.16 -4.69 26.06
C ILE A 266 -3.51 -3.67 27.13
N GLY A 267 -3.75 -2.44 26.71
CA GLY A 267 -4.18 -1.31 27.54
C GLY A 267 -5.46 -0.68 27.00
N ILE A 268 -6.23 -0.02 27.87
CA ILE A 268 -7.34 0.84 27.47
C ILE A 268 -7.04 2.27 27.93
N HIS A 269 -6.94 3.18 26.98
CA HIS A 269 -6.45 4.54 27.17
C HIS A 269 -7.48 5.56 26.70
N LYS A 270 -7.27 6.83 27.07
CA LYS A 270 -8.14 7.93 26.61
C LYS A 270 -7.35 9.15 26.21
N ASN A 271 -7.94 9.96 25.36
CA ASN A 271 -7.47 11.30 25.00
C ASN A 271 -6.03 11.31 24.46
N GLY A 272 -5.66 10.27 23.70
CA GLY A 272 -4.34 10.17 23.08
C GLY A 272 -3.20 10.03 24.07
N ASP A 273 -3.45 9.52 25.29
CA ASP A 273 -2.41 9.24 26.29
C ASP A 273 -2.07 7.75 26.30
N TYR A 274 -0.94 7.41 25.68
CA TYR A 274 -0.44 6.04 25.52
C TYR A 274 0.41 5.55 26.70
N THR A 275 0.59 6.36 27.73
CA THR A 275 1.43 5.96 28.85
C THR A 275 0.71 4.93 29.73
N SER A 276 1.45 3.94 30.24
CA SER A 276 0.93 2.98 31.24
C SER A 276 0.23 3.65 32.44
N ALA A 277 0.65 4.85 32.84
CA ALA A 277 0.02 5.63 33.92
C ALA A 277 -1.30 6.30 33.52
N GLY A 278 -1.51 6.56 32.23
CA GLY A 278 -2.72 7.13 31.65
C GLY A 278 -3.83 6.11 31.37
N ALA A 279 -3.52 4.82 31.52
CA ALA A 279 -4.46 3.73 31.27
C ALA A 279 -5.68 3.79 32.23
N LEU A 280 -6.88 3.56 31.69
CA LEU A 280 -8.14 3.52 32.44
C LEU A 280 -8.24 2.30 33.37
N VAL A 281 -7.49 1.25 33.04
CA VAL A 281 -7.33 0.00 33.77
C VAL A 281 -5.88 -0.46 33.59
N SER A 282 -5.31 -1.12 34.59
CA SER A 282 -3.92 -1.60 34.52
C SER A 282 -3.72 -2.49 33.28
N PRO A 283 -2.70 -2.20 32.44
CA PRO A 283 -2.41 -3.03 31.30
C PRO A 283 -2.11 -4.49 31.68
N VAL A 284 -2.46 -5.42 30.78
CA VAL A 284 -2.31 -6.86 30.99
C VAL A 284 -1.54 -7.49 29.84
N GLN A 285 -0.86 -8.62 30.07
CA GLN A 285 -0.21 -9.36 28.99
C GLN A 285 -1.20 -9.68 27.88
N ALA A 286 -0.83 -9.42 26.62
CA ALA A 286 -1.74 -9.51 25.49
C ALA A 286 -2.21 -10.95 25.25
N HIS A 287 -1.29 -11.88 25.05
CA HIS A 287 -1.62 -13.29 24.91
C HIS A 287 -1.62 -14.01 26.27
N GLU A 288 -2.54 -14.96 26.48
CA GLU A 288 -2.75 -15.60 27.78
C GLU A 288 -1.50 -16.31 28.32
N THR A 289 -0.75 -16.97 27.44
CA THR A 289 0.40 -17.82 27.81
C THR A 289 1.70 -17.44 27.14
N ASN A 290 1.73 -16.37 26.34
CA ASN A 290 2.90 -15.94 25.59
C ASN A 290 3.14 -14.46 25.87
N ALA A 291 4.36 -14.11 26.28
CA ALA A 291 4.72 -12.73 26.61
C ALA A 291 5.06 -11.89 25.37
N ASN A 292 5.29 -12.53 24.22
CA ASN A 292 5.59 -11.89 22.94
C ASN A 292 4.49 -12.23 21.92
N ILE A 293 3.92 -11.20 21.28
CA ILE A 293 2.87 -11.30 20.25
C ILE A 293 3.36 -10.95 18.82
N GLU A 294 4.63 -10.65 18.63
CA GLU A 294 5.29 -10.46 17.32
C GLU A 294 5.84 -11.80 16.80
N ASP A 295 4.98 -12.80 16.76
CA ASP A 295 5.34 -14.20 16.52
C ASP A 295 5.24 -14.62 15.04
N GLY A 296 5.02 -13.65 14.15
CA GLY A 296 4.83 -13.85 12.71
C GLY A 296 3.48 -14.45 12.33
N LYS A 297 2.50 -14.45 13.24
CA LYS A 297 1.14 -14.97 12.99
C LYS A 297 0.09 -13.86 13.04
N TRP A 298 -1.06 -14.21 12.48
CA TRP A 298 -2.28 -13.43 12.66
C TRP A 298 -2.95 -13.84 13.96
N HIS A 299 -3.27 -12.85 14.79
CA HIS A 299 -4.05 -13.00 16.02
C HIS A 299 -5.44 -12.45 15.82
N THR A 300 -6.43 -13.01 16.52
CA THR A 300 -7.80 -12.48 16.49
C THR A 300 -8.01 -11.57 17.70
N THR A 301 -8.52 -10.37 17.47
CA THR A 301 -9.05 -9.53 18.56
C THR A 301 -10.55 -9.32 18.39
N ARG A 302 -11.28 -9.35 19.51
CA ARG A 302 -12.72 -9.05 19.54
C ARG A 302 -12.98 -7.98 20.61
N ILE A 303 -13.65 -6.91 20.23
CA ILE A 303 -13.93 -5.76 21.09
C ILE A 303 -15.44 -5.61 21.20
N VAL A 304 -15.95 -5.73 22.41
CA VAL A 304 -17.39 -5.70 22.72
C VAL A 304 -17.69 -4.48 23.57
N TRP A 305 -18.71 -3.71 23.18
CA TRP A 305 -19.28 -2.64 23.99
C TRP A 305 -20.72 -2.98 24.34
N ASN A 306 -21.01 -3.01 25.65
CA ASN A 306 -22.36 -3.09 26.17
C ASN A 306 -22.80 -1.70 26.65
N ALA A 307 -23.69 -1.06 25.90
CA ALA A 307 -24.12 0.31 26.15
C ALA A 307 -24.99 0.45 27.41
N ALA A 308 -25.73 -0.59 27.80
CA ALA A 308 -26.55 -0.57 29.00
C ALA A 308 -25.68 -0.74 30.27
N ALA A 309 -24.72 -1.66 30.23
CA ALA A 309 -23.79 -1.92 31.33
C ALA A 309 -22.64 -0.90 31.39
N LYS A 310 -22.42 -0.13 30.32
CA LYS A 310 -21.26 0.76 30.12
C LYS A 310 -19.94 0.00 30.24
N THR A 311 -19.89 -1.19 29.64
CA THR A 311 -18.75 -2.11 29.76
C THR A 311 -18.13 -2.37 28.40
N MET A 312 -16.82 -2.18 28.29
CA MET A 312 -15.99 -2.59 27.16
C MET A 312 -15.19 -3.83 27.55
N ILE A 313 -15.22 -4.86 26.71
CA ILE A 313 -14.50 -6.13 26.89
C ILE A 313 -13.65 -6.39 25.67
N VAL A 314 -12.38 -6.72 25.87
CA VAL A 314 -11.42 -7.02 24.81
C VAL A 314 -10.94 -8.46 24.97
N TYR A 315 -11.10 -9.23 23.91
CA TYR A 315 -10.60 -10.60 23.78
C TYR A 315 -9.42 -10.62 22.82
N PHE A 316 -8.41 -11.44 23.12
CA PHE A 316 -7.29 -11.74 22.24
C PHE A 316 -7.16 -13.26 22.12
N ASP A 317 -7.18 -13.77 20.89
CA ASP A 317 -7.25 -15.19 20.55
C ASP A 317 -8.34 -15.95 21.31
N SER A 318 -9.53 -15.34 21.38
CA SER A 318 -10.73 -15.85 22.07
C SER A 318 -10.67 -15.86 23.60
N THR A 319 -9.56 -15.45 24.22
CA THR A 319 -9.46 -15.29 25.67
C THR A 319 -9.74 -13.84 26.06
N GLU A 320 -10.61 -13.62 27.05
CA GLU A 320 -10.84 -12.28 27.62
C GLU A 320 -9.53 -11.79 28.26
N ARG A 321 -9.07 -10.59 27.87
CA ARG A 321 -7.83 -10.02 28.39
C ARG A 321 -8.12 -8.88 29.34
N ILE A 322 -8.91 -7.91 28.91
CA ILE A 322 -9.14 -6.69 29.67
C ILE A 322 -10.59 -6.22 29.56
N THR A 323 -11.11 -5.74 30.67
CA THR A 323 -12.47 -5.23 30.81
C THR A 323 -12.44 -3.87 31.50
N TYR A 324 -13.14 -2.89 30.92
CA TYR A 324 -13.35 -1.57 31.50
C TYR A 324 -14.85 -1.32 31.68
N THR A 325 -15.26 -0.80 32.84
CA THR A 325 -16.64 -0.35 33.08
C THR A 325 -16.64 1.13 33.45
N GLY A 326 -17.34 1.93 32.65
CA GLY A 326 -17.48 3.36 32.84
C GLY A 326 -18.21 4.03 31.68
N ASP A 327 -18.88 5.15 31.96
CA ASP A 327 -19.63 5.90 30.94
C ASP A 327 -18.68 6.71 30.05
N ILE A 328 -18.15 6.08 29.00
CA ILE A 328 -17.23 6.70 28.04
C ILE A 328 -17.89 7.84 27.26
N VAL A 329 -19.20 7.79 27.04
CA VAL A 329 -19.94 8.86 26.34
C VAL A 329 -19.89 10.14 27.16
N ALA A 330 -20.24 10.06 28.45
CA ALA A 330 -20.20 11.22 29.33
C ALA A 330 -18.77 11.65 29.68
N SER A 331 -17.90 10.70 30.05
CA SER A 331 -16.61 10.99 30.68
C SER A 331 -15.45 11.27 29.71
N ILE A 332 -15.54 10.79 28.46
CA ILE A 332 -14.49 10.95 27.45
C ILE A 332 -15.00 11.84 26.31
N PHE A 333 -16.19 11.55 25.80
CA PHE A 333 -16.73 12.23 24.61
C PHE A 333 -17.67 13.40 24.91
N ASN A 334 -17.74 13.85 26.18
CA ASN A 334 -18.52 15.01 26.62
C ASN A 334 -20.01 14.95 26.20
N GLY A 335 -20.59 13.75 26.24
CA GLY A 335 -21.98 13.51 25.87
C GLY A 335 -22.22 13.19 24.39
N ASN A 336 -21.20 13.30 23.53
CA ASN A 336 -21.31 12.86 22.14
C ASN A 336 -21.19 11.33 22.05
N SER A 337 -22.23 10.65 21.57
CA SER A 337 -22.23 9.20 21.41
C SER A 337 -21.83 8.74 20.00
N GLN A 338 -21.75 9.65 19.03
CA GLN A 338 -21.38 9.34 17.65
C GLN A 338 -19.86 9.44 17.48
N VAL A 339 -19.23 8.30 17.19
CA VAL A 339 -17.76 8.20 17.05
C VAL A 339 -17.38 7.41 15.81
N TYR A 340 -16.31 7.82 15.15
CA TYR A 340 -15.59 6.98 14.20
C TYR A 340 -14.87 5.89 14.97
N TRP A 341 -14.65 4.76 14.30
CA TRP A 341 -13.72 3.75 14.76
C TRP A 341 -12.66 3.51 13.69
N GLY A 342 -11.47 3.11 14.10
CA GLY A 342 -10.37 2.80 13.20
C GLY A 342 -9.24 2.09 13.90
N PHE A 343 -8.26 1.69 13.11
CA PHE A 343 -6.98 1.22 13.62
C PHE A 343 -5.88 2.20 13.27
N THR A 344 -4.96 2.39 14.21
CA THR A 344 -3.72 3.13 14.04
C THR A 344 -2.55 2.20 14.31
N GLY A 345 -1.40 2.47 13.71
CA GLY A 345 -0.16 1.74 14.00
C GLY A 345 1.04 2.63 13.75
N ALA A 346 2.13 2.35 14.45
CA ALA A 346 3.37 3.12 14.33
C ALA A 346 4.62 2.28 14.57
N THR A 347 5.72 2.76 14.00
CA THR A 347 7.08 2.29 14.26
C THR A 347 7.96 3.47 14.66
N GLY A 348 9.05 3.17 15.36
CA GLY A 348 10.02 4.13 15.86
C GLY A 348 11.41 3.84 15.31
N GLY A 349 12.41 3.79 16.19
CA GLY A 349 13.77 3.35 15.83
C GLY A 349 13.82 1.85 15.50
N SER A 350 13.03 1.05 16.23
CA SER A 350 12.69 -0.33 15.89
C SER A 350 11.44 -0.38 15.03
N SER A 351 11.22 -1.50 14.33
CA SER A 351 10.05 -1.64 13.45
C SER A 351 9.60 -3.09 13.33
N ASN A 352 8.30 -3.26 13.13
CA ASN A 352 7.67 -4.48 12.67
C ASN A 352 6.69 -4.17 11.53
N LEU A 353 6.34 -5.20 10.76
CA LEU A 353 5.24 -5.13 9.79
C LEU A 353 3.92 -5.19 10.56
N GLN A 354 3.07 -4.16 10.47
CA GLN A 354 1.81 -4.11 11.20
C GLN A 354 0.62 -4.05 10.26
N LYS A 355 -0.36 -4.92 10.48
CA LYS A 355 -1.55 -5.05 9.64
C LYS A 355 -2.79 -5.36 10.45
N PHE A 356 -3.94 -5.06 9.89
CA PHE A 356 -5.20 -5.59 10.39
C PHE A 356 -6.15 -5.97 9.25
N CYS A 357 -7.09 -6.87 9.54
CA CYS A 357 -8.22 -7.18 8.68
C CYS A 357 -9.52 -7.10 9.49
N VAL A 358 -10.58 -6.62 8.85
CA VAL A 358 -11.94 -6.66 9.40
C VAL A 358 -12.58 -7.99 9.08
N ASP A 359 -13.11 -8.69 10.09
CA ASP A 359 -13.85 -9.92 9.84
C ASP A 359 -15.18 -9.59 9.14
N SER A 360 -15.42 -10.23 7.98
CA SER A 360 -16.66 -10.09 7.20
C SER A 360 -17.95 -10.28 8.01
N SER A 361 -17.91 -11.07 9.08
CA SER A 361 -19.05 -11.27 10.00
C SER A 361 -19.36 -10.05 10.87
N SER A 362 -18.40 -9.15 11.07
CA SER A 362 -18.58 -7.89 11.81
C SER A 362 -19.39 -6.86 11.01
N PHE A 363 -19.52 -7.02 9.69
CA PHE A 363 -20.29 -6.09 8.86
C PHE A 363 -21.80 -6.17 9.05
N GLY A 364 -22.32 -7.28 9.60
CA GLY A 364 -23.73 -7.38 10.02
C GLY A 364 -24.08 -6.50 11.23
N LEU A 365 -23.08 -5.89 11.88
CA LEU A 365 -23.21 -5.10 13.11
C LEU A 365 -22.99 -3.59 12.88
N PHE A 366 -22.48 -3.16 11.71
CA PHE A 366 -22.50 -1.76 11.30
C PHE A 366 -23.88 -1.38 10.74
N LYS A 367 -24.93 -1.54 11.55
CA LYS A 367 -26.23 -0.96 11.19
C LYS A 367 -26.07 0.56 11.20
N GLU A 368 -26.00 1.13 10.00
CA GLU A 368 -26.12 2.57 9.81
C GLU A 368 -27.38 3.09 10.51
N ILE A 369 -27.29 4.25 11.16
CA ILE A 369 -28.49 4.92 11.65
C ILE A 369 -29.29 5.34 10.41
N GLN A 370 -30.36 4.59 10.13
CA GLN A 370 -31.28 4.96 9.07
C GLN A 370 -32.31 5.93 9.61
N THR A 371 -32.26 7.17 9.15
CA THR A 371 -33.31 8.15 9.44
C THR A 371 -34.31 8.18 8.29
N VAL A 372 -35.58 8.35 8.65
CA VAL A 372 -36.63 8.74 7.69
C VAL A 372 -37.03 10.15 8.06
N THR A 373 -36.69 11.11 7.20
CA THR A 373 -37.17 12.49 7.35
C THR A 373 -38.46 12.64 6.57
N PHE A 374 -39.44 13.29 7.18
CA PHE A 374 -40.72 13.61 6.55
C PHE A 374 -41.02 15.09 6.80
N ASP A 375 -41.61 15.73 5.80
CA ASP A 375 -42.07 17.10 5.97
C ASP A 375 -43.26 17.15 6.93
N SER A 376 -43.40 18.23 7.68
CA SER A 376 -44.60 18.44 8.49
C SER A 376 -45.81 18.55 7.58
N ILE A 377 -46.80 17.67 7.77
CA ILE A 377 -48.08 17.73 7.06
C ILE A 377 -49.03 18.59 7.91
N PRO A 378 -49.51 19.74 7.41
CA PRO A 378 -50.50 20.54 8.13
C PRO A 378 -51.83 19.79 8.26
N ASP A 379 -52.62 20.12 9.28
CA ASP A 379 -53.98 19.60 9.45
C ASP A 379 -54.81 19.81 8.16
N LYS A 380 -55.53 18.76 7.76
CA LYS A 380 -56.39 18.74 6.58
C LYS A 380 -57.83 18.47 6.97
N VAL A 381 -58.77 19.05 6.21
CA VAL A 381 -60.20 18.82 6.36
C VAL A 381 -60.76 18.04 5.18
N PHE A 382 -61.90 17.39 5.39
CA PHE A 382 -62.58 16.66 4.33
C PHE A 382 -62.96 17.60 3.18
N GLY A 383 -62.54 17.25 1.96
CA GLY A 383 -62.75 18.06 0.75
C GLY A 383 -61.55 18.89 0.31
N ASP A 384 -60.48 18.94 1.12
CA ASP A 384 -59.21 19.51 0.67
C ASP A 384 -58.65 18.76 -0.55
N ALA A 385 -57.92 19.47 -1.41
CA ALA A 385 -57.26 18.87 -2.56
C ALA A 385 -56.22 17.80 -2.11
N PRO A 386 -55.98 16.75 -2.90
CA PRO A 386 -54.94 15.76 -2.62
C PRO A 386 -53.56 16.42 -2.43
N PHE A 387 -52.73 15.86 -1.56
CA PHE A 387 -51.43 16.41 -1.22
C PHE A 387 -50.35 15.32 -1.21
N ALA A 388 -49.14 15.67 -1.65
CA ALA A 388 -48.04 14.72 -1.64
C ALA A 388 -47.52 14.47 -0.22
N VAL A 389 -47.18 13.22 0.05
CA VAL A 389 -46.46 12.80 1.26
C VAL A 389 -45.02 12.53 0.87
N ASN A 390 -44.10 13.40 1.29
CA ASN A 390 -42.68 13.28 1.00
C ASN A 390 -41.93 12.76 2.23
N ALA A 391 -41.17 11.69 2.02
CA ALA A 391 -40.26 11.15 3.01
C ALA A 391 -39.00 10.68 2.30
N VAL A 392 -37.86 10.91 2.94
CA VAL A 392 -36.55 10.50 2.44
C VAL A 392 -35.94 9.58 3.49
N ALA A 393 -35.64 8.35 3.08
CA ALA A 393 -34.83 7.45 3.87
C ALA A 393 -33.35 7.74 3.61
N SER A 394 -32.52 7.86 4.66
CA SER A 394 -31.08 8.07 4.51
C SER A 394 -30.36 6.94 3.74
N SER A 395 -30.97 5.76 3.64
CA SER A 395 -30.49 4.64 2.82
C SER A 395 -30.66 4.81 1.30
N GLY A 396 -31.49 5.76 0.85
CA GLY A 396 -31.92 5.87 -0.55
C GLY A 396 -32.96 4.84 -1.01
N LEU A 397 -33.38 3.91 -0.14
CA LEU A 397 -34.45 2.96 -0.44
C LEU A 397 -35.83 3.62 -0.47
N PRO A 398 -36.79 3.09 -1.26
CA PRO A 398 -38.14 3.62 -1.31
C PRO A 398 -38.86 3.59 0.05
N VAL A 399 -39.53 4.68 0.41
CA VAL A 399 -40.44 4.75 1.55
C VAL A 399 -41.86 4.39 1.09
N THR A 400 -42.55 3.56 1.86
CA THR A 400 -43.96 3.21 1.61
C THR A 400 -44.83 3.69 2.77
N TYR A 401 -46.04 4.15 2.46
CA TYR A 401 -46.99 4.66 3.44
C TYR A 401 -48.18 3.72 3.58
N SER A 402 -48.79 3.69 4.77
CA SER A 402 -50.06 3.02 5.01
C SER A 402 -50.96 3.92 5.86
N ILE A 403 -52.26 3.81 5.61
CA ILE A 403 -53.26 4.56 6.37
C ILE A 403 -53.60 3.73 7.60
N ILE A 404 -53.29 4.28 8.78
CA ILE A 404 -53.53 3.60 10.06
C ILE A 404 -55.02 3.71 10.46
N SER A 405 -55.67 4.85 10.16
CA SER A 405 -57.08 5.07 10.46
C SER A 405 -57.68 6.22 9.63
N GLY A 406 -59.01 6.28 9.56
CA GLY A 406 -59.75 7.36 8.90
C GLY A 406 -60.12 7.08 7.43
N PRO A 407 -60.92 7.97 6.81
CA PRO A 407 -61.47 7.77 5.47
C PRO A 407 -60.52 8.17 4.33
N ALA A 408 -59.25 8.43 4.62
CA ALA A 408 -58.28 8.83 3.61
C ALA A 408 -58.00 7.70 2.61
N THR A 409 -57.54 8.07 1.42
CA THR A 409 -57.06 7.14 0.39
C THR A 409 -55.67 7.57 -0.04
N LEU A 410 -54.76 6.61 -0.23
CA LEU A 410 -53.39 6.85 -0.67
C LEU A 410 -53.18 6.22 -2.05
N ALA A 411 -52.70 7.01 -3.01
CA ALA A 411 -52.33 6.56 -4.34
C ALA A 411 -51.04 7.26 -4.79
N ASN A 412 -49.98 6.48 -5.06
CA ASN A 412 -48.69 7.00 -5.55
C ASN A 412 -48.08 8.11 -4.66
N ASN A 413 -48.12 7.95 -3.34
CA ASN A 413 -47.66 8.94 -2.34
C ASN A 413 -48.45 10.26 -2.34
N VAL A 414 -49.71 10.23 -2.78
CA VAL A 414 -50.69 11.34 -2.76
C VAL A 414 -52.01 10.88 -2.17
#